data_AF-A0A1I8AH08-F1
#
_entry.id   AF-A0A1I8AH08-F1
#
_cell.length_a   1.000
_cell.length_b   1.000
_cell.length_c   1.000
_cell.angle_alpha   90.00
_cell.angle_beta   90.00
_cell.angle_gamma   90.00
#
_symmetry.space_group_name_H-M   'P 1'
#
loop_
_entity.id
_entity.type
_entity.pdbx_description
1 polymer ?
#
loop_
_entity_poly.entity_id
_entity_poly.type
_entity_poly.pdbx_seq_one_letter_code
_entity_poly.pdbx_strand_id
1 'polypeptide(L)'
;MKSLFKTVAKKISTEKQVLDKDSLPKTVLSDYRVYTAILSYNRYCTTTRVPPLPTIPEECFVFYKDMGINFRRTFERAEKVMDPVDTFIYYVELGNFQGQELIWNQLDGQQKDRVYDCADEVVGFLGYYLETGTVLPGSNLDDLYEKAKSKVFTVSAFIYGLCSVPLRRSILLSEFCTTLECQDIHWVANCEHLANLVKLKDFEINADEMHEGVAADIESTIRSNHSNFLRLPKNCRIPELEDFARERIGPYVPYDVPDSGYSTVVW
;
A
#
# COMPACT_ATOMS: atom_id res chain seq x y z
N MET A 1 -13.51 14.04 -34.13
CA MET A 1 -12.16 14.47 -33.71
C MET A 1 -11.58 13.71 -32.51
N LYS A 2 -12.32 13.45 -31.41
CA LYS A 2 -11.78 12.74 -30.22
C LYS A 2 -11.12 11.38 -30.51
N SER A 3 -11.67 10.56 -31.42
CA SER A 3 -11.13 9.22 -31.74
C SER A 3 -9.73 9.24 -32.36
N LEU A 4 -9.46 10.15 -33.32
CA LEU A 4 -8.13 10.27 -33.94
C LEU A 4 -7.06 10.73 -32.95
N PHE A 5 -7.39 11.67 -32.06
CA PHE A 5 -6.47 12.11 -31.01
C PHE A 5 -6.12 10.98 -30.03
N LYS A 6 -7.11 10.16 -29.64
CA LYS A 6 -6.87 8.97 -28.82
C LYS A 6 -5.88 8.01 -29.48
N THR A 7 -6.10 7.70 -30.76
CA THR A 7 -5.23 6.79 -31.53
C THR A 7 -3.80 7.33 -31.62
N VAL A 8 -3.65 8.62 -31.89
CA VAL A 8 -2.32 9.26 -32.00
C VAL A 8 -1.62 9.30 -30.63
N ALA A 9 -2.31 9.70 -29.56
CA ALA A 9 -1.74 9.74 -28.21
C ALA A 9 -1.31 8.34 -27.74
N LYS A 10 -2.16 7.33 -27.97
CA LYS A 10 -1.85 5.93 -27.67
C LYS A 10 -0.60 5.49 -28.44
N LYS A 11 -0.56 5.72 -29.75
CA LYS A 11 0.58 5.34 -30.61
C LYS A 11 1.89 5.99 -30.15
N ILE A 12 1.89 7.29 -29.91
CA ILE A 12 3.07 8.02 -29.41
C ILE A 12 3.53 7.44 -28.07
N SER A 13 2.61 7.20 -27.15
CA SER A 13 2.94 6.65 -25.83
C SER A 13 3.45 5.21 -25.88
N THR A 14 2.88 4.36 -26.74
CA THR A 14 3.29 2.95 -26.87
C THR A 14 4.62 2.81 -27.60
N GLU A 15 4.84 3.63 -28.63
CA GLU A 15 6.05 3.58 -29.47
C GLU A 15 7.18 4.49 -28.94
N LYS A 16 6.99 5.17 -27.81
CA LYS A 16 7.94 6.11 -27.18
C LYS A 16 8.44 7.19 -28.17
N GLN A 17 7.58 7.66 -29.06
CA GLN A 17 7.96 8.68 -30.03
C GLN A 17 8.18 10.04 -29.34
N VAL A 18 9.22 10.76 -29.77
CA VAL A 18 9.49 12.12 -29.28
C VAL A 18 8.53 13.08 -29.96
N LEU A 19 7.66 13.69 -29.15
CA LEU A 19 6.73 14.73 -29.59
C LEU A 19 7.28 16.09 -29.18
N ASP A 20 7.51 16.97 -30.16
CA ASP A 20 7.84 18.37 -29.89
C ASP A 20 6.58 19.08 -29.38
N LYS A 21 6.47 19.18 -28.05
CA LYS A 21 5.32 19.75 -27.35
C LYS A 21 5.14 21.24 -27.62
N ASP A 22 6.22 21.95 -27.97
CA ASP A 22 6.21 23.40 -28.19
C ASP A 22 5.66 23.75 -29.58
N SER A 23 5.65 22.78 -30.49
CA SER A 23 5.07 22.90 -31.83
C SER A 23 3.54 22.75 -31.88
N LEU A 24 2.90 22.31 -30.78
CA LEU A 24 1.48 21.97 -30.76
C LEU A 24 0.59 23.14 -30.31
N PRO A 25 -0.61 23.31 -30.92
CA PRO A 25 -1.62 24.21 -30.37
C PRO A 25 -1.94 23.85 -28.91
N LYS A 26 -2.14 24.87 -28.06
CA LYS A 26 -2.38 24.68 -26.62
C LYS A 26 -3.51 23.69 -26.30
N THR A 27 -4.59 23.73 -27.08
CA THR A 27 -5.73 22.81 -26.94
C THR A 27 -5.34 21.36 -27.23
N VAL A 28 -4.56 21.12 -28.29
CA VAL A 28 -4.05 19.80 -28.66
C VAL A 28 -3.08 19.27 -27.60
N LEU A 29 -2.20 20.13 -27.10
CA LEU A 29 -1.27 19.77 -26.02
C LEU A 29 -2.02 19.40 -24.73
N SER A 30 -3.09 20.14 -24.40
CA SER A 30 -3.95 19.85 -23.25
C SER A 30 -4.63 18.48 -23.39
N ASP A 31 -5.28 18.21 -24.52
CA ASP A 31 -5.95 16.94 -24.78
C ASP A 31 -4.96 15.76 -24.76
N TYR A 32 -3.78 15.94 -25.37
CA TYR A 32 -2.71 14.94 -25.33
C TYR A 32 -2.29 14.62 -23.89
N ARG A 33 -2.06 15.64 -23.04
CA ARG A 33 -1.70 15.45 -21.63
C ARG A 33 -2.77 14.71 -20.83
N VAL A 34 -4.05 15.03 -21.07
CA VAL A 34 -5.16 14.29 -20.46
C VAL A 34 -5.11 12.82 -20.84
N TYR A 35 -5.07 12.52 -22.15
CA TYR A 35 -5.10 11.12 -22.60
C TYR A 35 -3.88 10.32 -22.17
N THR A 36 -2.68 10.91 -22.20
CA THR A 36 -1.49 10.21 -21.71
C THR A 36 -1.58 9.94 -20.22
N ALA A 37 -2.12 10.85 -19.40
CA ALA A 37 -2.34 10.60 -17.99
C ALA A 37 -3.31 9.42 -17.74
N ILE A 38 -4.43 9.37 -18.48
CA ILE A 38 -5.38 8.24 -18.40
C ILE A 38 -4.70 6.92 -18.78
N LEU A 39 -3.99 6.90 -19.91
CA LEU A 39 -3.31 5.70 -20.39
C LEU A 39 -2.22 5.24 -19.41
N SER A 40 -1.44 6.16 -18.86
CA SER A 40 -0.42 5.85 -17.85
C SER A 40 -1.03 5.26 -16.60
N TYR A 41 -2.13 5.83 -16.10
CA TYR A 41 -2.83 5.29 -14.93
C TYR A 41 -3.38 3.88 -15.20
N ASN A 42 -4.17 3.70 -16.28
CA ASN A 42 -4.75 2.40 -16.60
C ASN A 42 -3.67 1.35 -16.89
N ARG A 43 -2.55 1.74 -17.50
CA ARG A 43 -1.41 0.84 -17.69
C ARG A 43 -0.79 0.42 -16.36
N TYR A 44 -0.61 1.35 -15.43
CA TYR A 44 -0.10 1.02 -14.09
C TYR A 44 -1.02 0.02 -13.38
N CYS A 45 -2.33 0.28 -13.38
CA CYS A 45 -3.35 -0.59 -12.79
C CYS A 45 -3.39 -1.99 -13.42
N THR A 46 -3.21 -2.10 -14.73
CA THR A 46 -3.37 -3.38 -15.46
C THR A 46 -2.09 -4.18 -15.65
N THR A 47 -0.91 -3.54 -15.61
CA THR A 47 0.37 -4.20 -15.93
C THR A 47 1.36 -4.25 -14.79
N THR A 48 1.24 -3.35 -13.81
CA THR A 48 2.19 -3.27 -12.69
C THR A 48 1.62 -3.89 -11.41
N ARG A 49 0.30 -3.87 -11.23
CA ARG A 49 -0.39 -4.50 -10.09
C ARG A 49 -0.56 -6.00 -10.33
N VAL A 50 -0.40 -6.78 -9.26
CA VAL A 50 -0.64 -8.22 -9.25
C VAL A 50 -1.56 -8.53 -8.06
N PRO A 51 -2.80 -8.98 -8.31
CA PRO A 51 -3.44 -9.14 -9.62
C PRO A 51 -3.76 -7.77 -10.28
N PRO A 52 -3.97 -7.75 -11.62
CA PRO A 52 -4.35 -6.54 -12.35
C PRO A 52 -5.68 -5.96 -11.86
N LEU A 53 -5.75 -4.63 -11.76
CA LEU A 53 -7.01 -3.95 -11.45
C LEU A 53 -7.86 -3.75 -12.71
N PRO A 54 -9.20 -3.73 -12.59
CA PRO A 54 -10.11 -3.41 -13.68
C PRO A 54 -9.82 -2.03 -14.29
N THR A 55 -10.03 -1.85 -15.59
CA THR A 55 -9.78 -0.55 -16.24
C THR A 55 -10.91 0.43 -15.93
N ILE A 56 -10.58 1.64 -15.47
CA ILE A 56 -11.58 2.71 -15.31
C ILE A 56 -11.93 3.27 -16.69
N PRO A 57 -13.23 3.41 -17.04
CA PRO A 57 -13.65 4.03 -18.30
C PRO A 57 -13.14 5.46 -18.44
N GLU A 58 -12.67 5.83 -19.62
CA GLU A 58 -12.00 7.12 -19.88
C GLU A 58 -12.88 8.33 -19.52
N GLU A 59 -14.19 8.22 -19.73
CA GLU A 59 -15.20 9.22 -19.41
C GLU A 59 -15.36 9.52 -17.91
N CYS A 60 -14.89 8.61 -17.06
CA CYS A 60 -14.92 8.80 -15.61
C CYS A 60 -13.82 9.74 -15.12
N PHE A 61 -12.71 9.86 -15.85
CA PHE A 61 -11.57 10.66 -15.39
C PHE A 61 -11.92 12.15 -15.33
N VAL A 62 -11.69 12.72 -14.14
CA VAL A 62 -11.86 14.15 -13.87
C VAL A 62 -10.49 14.73 -13.57
N PHE A 63 -10.19 15.91 -14.11
CA PHE A 63 -8.90 16.57 -13.95
C PHE A 63 -9.04 17.88 -13.18
N TYR A 64 -8.04 18.19 -12.36
CA TYR A 64 -7.86 19.51 -11.76
C TYR A 64 -7.34 20.52 -12.80
N LYS A 65 -7.28 21.80 -12.42
CA LYS A 65 -6.77 22.86 -13.29
C LYS A 65 -5.30 22.68 -13.68
N ASP A 66 -4.52 22.04 -12.83
CA ASP A 66 -3.10 21.69 -13.06
C ASP A 66 -2.92 20.41 -13.88
N MET A 67 -4.02 19.80 -14.36
CA MET A 67 -4.05 18.55 -15.12
C MET A 67 -3.70 17.30 -14.29
N GLY A 68 -3.69 17.40 -12.95
CA GLY A 68 -3.68 16.23 -12.08
C GLY A 68 -5.02 15.48 -12.14
N ILE A 69 -5.00 14.15 -12.07
CA ILE A 69 -6.23 13.35 -11.94
C ILE A 69 -6.86 13.66 -10.58
N ASN A 70 -8.11 14.09 -10.60
CA ASN A 70 -8.95 14.18 -9.41
C ASN A 70 -9.49 12.78 -9.10
N PHE A 71 -8.74 12.01 -8.30
CA PHE A 71 -9.08 10.63 -7.97
C PHE A 71 -10.46 10.52 -7.32
N ARG A 72 -10.76 11.37 -6.32
CA ARG A 72 -12.05 11.36 -5.64
C ARG A 72 -13.22 11.46 -6.64
N ARG A 73 -13.23 12.49 -7.49
CA ARG A 73 -14.31 12.67 -8.48
C ARG A 73 -14.29 11.61 -9.58
N THR A 74 -13.12 11.08 -9.90
CA THR A 74 -12.98 9.98 -10.88
C THR A 74 -13.67 8.72 -10.35
N PHE A 75 -13.40 8.35 -9.09
CA PHE A 75 -14.04 7.19 -8.44
C PHE A 75 -15.53 7.39 -8.22
N GLU A 76 -15.98 8.58 -7.81
CA GLU A 76 -17.42 8.93 -7.72
C GLU A 76 -18.17 8.77 -9.05
N ARG A 77 -17.48 8.89 -10.20
CA ARG A 77 -18.04 8.61 -11.53
C ARG A 77 -17.95 7.13 -11.89
N ALA A 78 -16.81 6.51 -11.61
CA ALA A 78 -16.54 5.11 -11.91
C ALA A 78 -17.54 4.17 -11.23
N GLU A 79 -17.85 4.42 -9.95
CA GLU A 79 -18.83 3.67 -9.16
C GLU A 79 -20.23 3.59 -9.81
N LYS A 80 -20.59 4.56 -10.67
CA LYS A 80 -21.90 4.60 -11.33
C LYS A 80 -21.98 3.78 -12.61
N VAL A 81 -20.83 3.37 -13.17
CA VAL A 81 -20.76 2.76 -14.51
C VAL A 81 -19.97 1.46 -14.53
N MET A 82 -19.10 1.23 -13.55
CA MET A 82 -18.33 0.00 -13.43
C MET A 82 -19.16 -1.11 -12.79
N ASP A 83 -18.74 -2.35 -13.02
CA ASP A 83 -19.28 -3.50 -12.31
C ASP A 83 -19.10 -3.28 -10.78
N PRO A 84 -20.13 -3.54 -9.95
CA PRO A 84 -20.02 -3.43 -8.50
C PRO A 84 -18.88 -4.27 -7.90
N VAL A 85 -18.57 -5.43 -8.47
CA VAL A 85 -17.43 -6.29 -8.07
C VAL A 85 -16.11 -5.56 -8.33
N ASP A 86 -15.96 -4.93 -9.50
CA ASP A 86 -14.76 -4.16 -9.84
C ASP A 86 -14.61 -2.94 -8.92
N THR A 87 -15.72 -2.31 -8.55
CA THR A 87 -15.75 -1.19 -7.59
C THR A 87 -15.31 -1.64 -6.20
N PHE A 88 -15.77 -2.82 -5.75
CA PHE A 88 -15.32 -3.41 -4.49
C PHE A 88 -13.81 -3.65 -4.48
N ILE A 89 -13.26 -4.26 -5.55
CA ILE A 89 -11.81 -4.48 -5.70
C ILE A 89 -11.04 -3.15 -5.61
N TYR A 90 -11.55 -2.09 -6.25
CA TYR A 90 -10.94 -0.76 -6.14
C TYR A 90 -10.99 -0.20 -4.71
N TYR A 91 -12.09 -0.37 -3.98
CA TYR A 91 -12.14 0.07 -2.59
C TYR A 91 -11.21 -0.72 -1.67
N VAL A 92 -10.97 -2.00 -1.94
CA VAL A 92 -9.92 -2.78 -1.29
C VAL A 92 -8.55 -2.16 -1.59
N GLU A 93 -8.23 -1.93 -2.86
CA GLU A 93 -6.94 -1.38 -3.27
C GLU A 93 -6.65 0.01 -2.68
N LEU A 94 -7.69 0.83 -2.50
CA LEU A 94 -7.59 2.16 -1.92
C LEU A 94 -7.70 2.19 -0.39
N GLY A 95 -7.99 1.06 0.25
CA GLY A 95 -8.18 0.99 1.71
C GLY A 95 -9.43 1.75 2.19
N ASN A 96 -10.46 1.88 1.33
CA ASN A 96 -11.71 2.55 1.66
C ASN A 96 -12.70 1.58 2.30
N PHE A 97 -12.52 1.28 3.59
CA PHE A 97 -13.37 0.30 4.31
C PHE A 97 -14.85 0.69 4.35
N GLN A 98 -15.16 1.98 4.50
CA GLN A 98 -16.55 2.45 4.46
C GLN A 98 -17.19 2.16 3.09
N GLY A 99 -16.46 2.40 2.00
CA GLY A 99 -16.90 2.06 0.65
C GLY A 99 -17.05 0.56 0.44
N GLN A 100 -16.13 -0.24 0.98
CA GLN A 100 -16.19 -1.72 0.92
C GLN A 100 -17.45 -2.25 1.58
N GLU A 101 -17.78 -1.81 2.80
CA GLU A 101 -18.98 -2.25 3.52
C GLU A 101 -20.26 -1.85 2.77
N LEU A 102 -20.32 -0.61 2.27
CA LEU A 102 -21.48 -0.11 1.53
C LEU A 102 -21.74 -0.89 0.24
N ILE A 103 -20.70 -1.15 -0.56
CA ILE A 103 -20.86 -1.87 -1.82
C ILE A 103 -21.10 -3.36 -1.56
N TRP A 104 -20.46 -3.97 -0.55
CA TRP A 104 -20.64 -5.38 -0.20
C TRP A 104 -22.11 -5.71 0.11
N ASN A 105 -22.77 -4.83 0.86
CA ASN A 105 -24.19 -4.97 1.20
C ASN A 105 -25.14 -4.81 -0.01
N GLN A 106 -24.65 -4.27 -1.12
CA GLN A 106 -25.42 -4.12 -2.36
C GLN A 106 -25.18 -5.28 -3.35
N LEU A 107 -24.14 -6.08 -3.15
CA LEU A 107 -23.83 -7.20 -4.03
C LEU A 107 -24.87 -8.33 -3.86
N ASP A 108 -25.36 -8.83 -4.98
CA ASP A 108 -26.14 -10.08 -5.00
C ASP A 108 -25.22 -11.31 -4.80
N GLY A 109 -25.83 -12.50 -4.65
CA GLY A 109 -25.09 -13.73 -4.42
C GLY A 109 -24.09 -14.06 -5.55
N GLN A 110 -24.47 -13.86 -6.81
CA GLN A 110 -23.58 -14.15 -7.95
C GLN A 110 -22.40 -13.17 -7.99
N GLN A 111 -22.62 -11.93 -7.60
CA GLN A 111 -21.56 -10.93 -7.49
C GLN A 111 -20.61 -11.25 -6.33
N LYS A 112 -21.13 -11.68 -5.16
CA LYS A 112 -20.30 -12.12 -4.03
C LYS A 112 -19.46 -13.36 -4.38
N ASP A 113 -20.02 -14.33 -5.10
CA ASP A 113 -19.28 -15.50 -5.57
C ASP A 113 -18.08 -15.10 -6.44
N ARG A 114 -18.25 -14.11 -7.33
CA ARG A 114 -17.15 -13.55 -8.14
C ARG A 114 -16.07 -12.85 -7.31
N VAL A 115 -16.42 -12.28 -6.16
CA VAL A 115 -15.44 -11.69 -5.23
C VAL A 115 -14.63 -12.81 -4.56
N TYR A 116 -15.27 -13.89 -4.14
CA TYR A 116 -14.59 -15.05 -3.54
C TYR A 116 -13.70 -15.79 -4.55
N ASP A 117 -14.12 -15.87 -5.80
CA ASP A 117 -13.34 -16.49 -6.89
C ASP A 117 -12.25 -15.56 -7.46
N CYS A 118 -12.10 -14.35 -6.92
CA CYS A 118 -11.05 -13.43 -7.33
C CYS A 118 -9.67 -14.01 -7.00
N ALA A 119 -8.70 -13.84 -7.90
CA ALA A 119 -7.31 -14.25 -7.66
C ALA A 119 -6.61 -13.46 -6.54
N ASP A 120 -7.25 -12.41 -6.02
CA ASP A 120 -6.74 -11.58 -4.95
C ASP A 120 -7.22 -12.09 -3.59
N GLU A 121 -6.34 -12.78 -2.87
CA GLU A 121 -6.68 -13.36 -1.57
C GLU A 121 -7.06 -12.30 -0.52
N VAL A 122 -6.54 -11.07 -0.63
CA VAL A 122 -6.90 -9.98 0.29
C VAL A 122 -8.34 -9.54 0.02
N VAL A 123 -8.74 -9.43 -1.25
CA VAL A 123 -10.11 -9.11 -1.64
C VAL A 123 -11.07 -10.20 -1.17
N GLY A 124 -10.75 -11.47 -1.42
CA GLY A 124 -11.56 -12.61 -0.99
C GLY A 124 -11.72 -12.67 0.54
N PHE A 125 -10.62 -12.46 1.27
CA PHE A 125 -10.64 -12.38 2.73
C PHE A 125 -11.53 -11.25 3.25
N LEU A 126 -11.39 -10.03 2.71
CA LEU A 126 -12.20 -8.89 3.15
C LEU A 126 -13.69 -9.09 2.88
N GLY A 127 -14.05 -9.67 1.73
CA GLY A 127 -15.44 -10.07 1.45
C GLY A 127 -15.96 -11.08 2.48
N TYR A 128 -15.16 -12.10 2.78
CA TYR A 128 -15.53 -13.13 3.76
C TYR A 128 -15.68 -12.54 5.18
N TYR A 129 -14.78 -11.64 5.56
CA TYR A 129 -14.84 -10.95 6.84
C TYR A 129 -16.07 -10.04 6.94
N LEU A 130 -16.41 -9.29 5.89
CA LEU A 130 -17.63 -8.46 5.87
C LEU A 130 -18.91 -9.31 5.96
N GLU A 131 -18.92 -10.50 5.37
CA GLU A 131 -20.07 -11.41 5.41
C GLU A 131 -20.25 -12.08 6.78
N THR A 132 -19.15 -12.52 7.40
CA THR A 132 -19.21 -13.44 8.54
C THR A 132 -18.69 -12.86 9.86
N GLY A 133 -17.97 -11.75 9.82
CA GLY A 133 -17.20 -11.21 10.94
C GLY A 133 -16.08 -12.13 11.43
N THR A 134 -15.77 -13.21 10.72
CA THR A 134 -14.86 -14.25 11.19
C THR A 134 -13.41 -13.92 10.87
N VAL A 135 -12.56 -13.97 11.89
CA VAL A 135 -11.11 -13.79 11.76
C VAL A 135 -10.45 -15.13 11.44
N LEU A 136 -9.59 -15.15 10.42
CA LEU A 136 -8.84 -16.35 10.02
C LEU A 136 -7.77 -16.73 11.07
N PRO A 137 -7.29 -18.00 11.07
CA PRO A 137 -6.16 -18.42 11.90
C PRO A 137 -4.90 -17.60 11.64
N GLY A 138 -4.04 -17.46 12.65
CA GLY A 138 -2.86 -16.59 12.61
C GLY A 138 -1.89 -16.83 11.44
N SER A 139 -1.66 -18.08 11.04
CA SER A 139 -0.79 -18.39 9.89
C SER A 139 -1.29 -17.80 8.57
N ASN A 140 -2.61 -17.67 8.41
CA ASN A 140 -3.20 -17.11 7.21
C ASN A 140 -3.21 -15.58 7.25
N LEU A 141 -3.30 -14.99 8.45
CA LEU A 141 -3.24 -13.54 8.61
C LEU A 141 -1.85 -12.97 8.30
N ASP A 142 -0.78 -13.72 8.59
CA ASP A 142 0.60 -13.31 8.26
C ASP A 142 0.82 -13.20 6.74
N ASP A 143 0.45 -14.24 6.00
CA ASP A 143 0.53 -14.25 4.54
C ASP A 143 -0.39 -13.18 3.90
N LEU A 144 -1.60 -12.99 4.44
CA LEU A 144 -2.50 -11.92 4.01
C LEU A 144 -1.95 -10.53 4.29
N TYR A 145 -1.26 -10.34 5.42
CA TYR A 145 -0.62 -9.09 5.77
C TYR A 145 0.48 -8.73 4.75
N GLU A 146 1.34 -9.68 4.39
CA GLU A 146 2.38 -9.47 3.37
C GLU A 146 1.78 -9.12 2.00
N LYS A 147 0.69 -9.79 1.60
CA LYS A 147 -0.03 -9.47 0.37
C LYS A 147 -0.63 -8.06 0.43
N ALA A 148 -1.24 -7.69 1.55
CA ALA A 148 -1.87 -6.39 1.74
C ALA A 148 -0.87 -5.23 1.80
N LYS A 149 0.34 -5.45 2.32
CA LYS A 149 1.42 -4.45 2.39
C LYS A 149 1.76 -3.87 1.02
N SER A 150 1.69 -4.67 -0.04
CA SER A 150 1.95 -4.23 -1.42
C SER A 150 0.86 -3.32 -2.00
N LYS A 151 -0.32 -3.26 -1.38
CA LYS A 151 -1.50 -2.53 -1.87
C LYS A 151 -1.50 -1.11 -1.33
N VAL A 152 -1.90 -0.97 -0.06
CA VAL A 152 -2.02 0.28 0.69
C VAL A 152 -1.90 -0.04 2.19
N PHE A 153 -1.18 0.82 2.92
CA PHE A 153 -0.94 0.62 4.36
C PHE A 153 -2.22 0.39 5.16
N THR A 154 -3.30 1.09 4.82
CA THR A 154 -4.59 0.99 5.53
C THR A 154 -5.13 -0.44 5.56
N VAL A 155 -4.92 -1.24 4.50
CA VAL A 155 -5.37 -2.63 4.46
C VAL A 155 -4.47 -3.54 5.30
N SER A 156 -3.16 -3.40 5.19
CA SER A 156 -2.24 -4.19 6.02
C SER A 156 -2.36 -3.83 7.50
N ALA A 157 -2.60 -2.57 7.85
CA ALA A 157 -2.87 -2.11 9.21
C ALA A 157 -4.15 -2.72 9.80
N PHE A 158 -5.21 -2.81 9.00
CA PHE A 158 -6.44 -3.49 9.41
C PHE A 158 -6.19 -4.97 9.71
N ILE A 159 -5.52 -5.69 8.80
CA ILE A 159 -5.19 -7.11 9.00
C ILE A 159 -4.28 -7.28 10.22
N TYR A 160 -3.27 -6.42 10.38
CA TYR A 160 -2.41 -6.37 11.56
C TYR A 160 -3.23 -6.23 12.85
N GLY A 161 -4.27 -5.38 12.85
CA GLY A 161 -5.17 -5.21 13.99
C GLY A 161 -5.99 -6.46 14.35
N LEU A 162 -6.22 -7.36 13.40
CA LEU A 162 -6.91 -8.64 13.63
C LEU A 162 -5.97 -9.72 14.20
N CYS A 163 -4.65 -9.51 14.13
CA CYS A 163 -3.66 -10.47 14.61
C CYS A 163 -3.60 -10.54 16.14
N SER A 164 -3.30 -11.73 16.67
CA SER A 164 -2.98 -11.90 18.08
C SER A 164 -1.71 -11.13 18.46
N VAL A 165 -1.55 -10.76 19.73
CA VAL A 165 -0.34 -10.05 20.21
C VAL A 165 0.97 -10.75 19.80
N PRO A 166 1.12 -12.08 19.95
CA PRO A 166 2.33 -12.76 19.49
C PRO A 166 2.61 -12.56 18.00
N LEU A 167 1.58 -12.62 17.14
CA LEU A 167 1.75 -12.43 15.71
C LEU A 167 2.05 -10.98 15.35
N ARG A 168 1.37 -10.01 15.98
CA ARG A 168 1.68 -8.58 15.82
C ARG A 168 3.13 -8.27 16.20
N ARG A 169 3.63 -8.88 17.28
CA ARG A 169 5.03 -8.79 17.67
C ARG A 169 5.94 -9.35 16.58
N SER A 170 5.68 -10.55 16.07
CA SER A 170 6.48 -11.14 14.99
C SER A 170 6.51 -10.28 13.73
N ILE A 171 5.36 -9.77 13.29
CA ILE A 171 5.25 -8.86 12.14
C ILE A 171 6.09 -7.60 12.39
N LEU A 172 5.93 -6.95 13.55
CA LEU A 172 6.67 -5.72 13.86
C LEU A 172 8.19 -5.93 13.87
N LEU A 173 8.67 -7.07 14.41
CA LEU A 173 10.08 -7.42 14.40
C LEU A 173 10.60 -7.71 12.98
N SER A 174 9.82 -8.44 12.17
CA SER A 174 10.14 -8.70 10.76
C SER A 174 10.25 -7.39 9.96
N GLU A 175 9.31 -6.46 10.17
CA GLU A 175 9.29 -5.15 9.51
C GLU A 175 10.44 -4.25 9.95
N PHE A 176 10.82 -4.32 11.23
CA PHE A 176 12.01 -3.66 11.73
C PHE A 176 13.27 -4.18 11.02
N CYS A 177 13.47 -5.49 10.96
CA CYS A 177 14.61 -6.09 10.26
C CYS A 177 14.62 -5.75 8.77
N THR A 178 13.46 -5.88 8.10
CA THR A 178 13.28 -5.52 6.69
C THR A 178 13.63 -4.06 6.43
N THR A 179 13.22 -3.16 7.33
CA THR A 179 13.57 -1.74 7.24
C THR A 179 15.08 -1.57 7.31
N LEU A 180 15.74 -2.17 8.30
CA LEU A 180 17.19 -2.07 8.49
C LEU A 180 18.01 -2.60 7.31
N GLU A 181 17.58 -3.70 6.70
CA GLU A 181 18.27 -4.35 5.57
C GLU A 181 17.98 -3.65 4.23
N CYS A 182 17.03 -2.71 4.22
CA CYS A 182 16.59 -2.05 3.01
C CYS A 182 17.65 -1.12 2.41
N GLN A 183 17.75 -1.12 1.08
CA GLN A 183 18.58 -0.17 0.34
C GLN A 183 18.00 1.26 0.41
N ASP A 184 18.86 2.27 0.31
CA ASP A 184 18.50 3.70 0.43
C ASP A 184 17.32 4.13 -0.46
N ILE A 185 17.16 3.52 -1.65
CA ILE A 185 16.08 3.84 -2.61
C ILE A 185 14.69 3.56 -2.02
N HIS A 186 14.57 2.54 -1.17
CA HIS A 186 13.31 2.10 -0.57
C HIS A 186 13.25 2.38 0.93
N TRP A 187 14.31 2.92 1.52
CA TRP A 187 14.43 3.22 2.94
C TRP A 187 13.28 4.08 3.47
N VAL A 188 12.94 5.15 2.74
CA VAL A 188 11.88 6.09 3.16
C VAL A 188 10.52 5.40 3.28
N ALA A 189 10.15 4.59 2.28
CA ALA A 189 8.87 3.87 2.27
C ALA A 189 8.80 2.81 3.38
N ASN A 190 9.91 2.09 3.64
CA ASN A 190 9.96 1.11 4.73
C ASN A 190 9.92 1.79 6.11
N CYS A 191 10.61 2.92 6.28
CA CYS A 191 10.49 3.73 7.49
C CYS A 191 9.06 4.25 7.70
N GLU A 192 8.38 4.69 6.64
CA GLU A 192 6.99 5.13 6.74
C GLU A 192 6.06 4.00 7.17
N HIS A 193 6.22 2.83 6.57
CA HIS A 193 5.49 1.64 6.94
C HIS A 193 5.74 1.24 8.41
N LEU A 194 7.02 1.12 8.81
CA LEU A 194 7.42 0.79 10.18
C LEU A 194 6.90 1.82 11.19
N ALA A 195 7.03 3.12 10.92
CA ALA A 195 6.56 4.17 11.81
C ALA A 195 5.04 4.05 12.08
N ASN A 196 4.27 3.74 11.04
CA ASN A 196 2.83 3.56 11.20
C ASN A 196 2.50 2.29 12.01
N LEU A 197 3.27 1.20 11.88
CA LEU A 197 3.10 0.02 12.75
C LEU A 197 3.50 0.27 14.20
N VAL A 198 4.60 0.98 14.43
CA VAL A 198 5.06 1.39 15.77
C VAL A 198 3.98 2.23 16.47
N LYS A 199 3.30 3.10 15.74
CA LYS A 199 2.15 3.87 16.26
C LYS A 199 0.96 2.99 16.67
N LEU A 200 0.77 1.84 16.02
CA LEU A 200 -0.30 0.88 16.34
C LEU A 200 0.09 -0.11 17.43
N LYS A 201 1.34 -0.10 17.90
CA LYS A 201 1.83 -0.98 18.97
C LYS A 201 1.19 -0.59 20.29
N ASP A 202 0.46 -1.53 20.88
CA ASP A 202 -0.21 -1.43 22.19
C ASP A 202 0.27 -2.52 23.16
N PHE A 203 1.38 -3.19 22.84
CA PHE A 203 1.97 -4.28 23.60
C PHE A 203 3.45 -4.04 23.87
N GLU A 204 4.02 -4.76 24.84
CA GLU A 204 5.46 -4.74 25.14
C GLU A 204 6.19 -5.87 24.42
N ILE A 205 7.45 -5.61 24.06
CA ILE A 205 8.39 -6.61 23.55
C ILE A 205 9.38 -6.93 24.65
N ASN A 206 9.19 -8.05 25.34
CA ASN A 206 10.16 -8.51 26.31
C ASN A 206 11.28 -9.27 25.59
N ALA A 207 12.49 -8.71 25.58
CA ALA A 207 13.66 -9.33 24.98
C ALA A 207 14.05 -10.64 25.68
N ASP A 208 13.79 -10.78 26.98
CA ASP A 208 14.12 -11.98 27.76
C ASP A 208 13.18 -13.17 27.45
N GLU A 209 11.97 -12.88 26.97
CA GLU A 209 10.98 -13.88 26.54
C GLU A 209 11.10 -14.22 25.04
N MET A 210 12.01 -13.55 24.33
CA MET A 210 12.21 -13.79 22.92
C MET A 210 12.93 -15.12 22.71
N HIS A 211 12.46 -15.91 21.73
CA HIS A 211 13.16 -17.14 21.35
C HIS A 211 14.60 -16.82 20.94
N GLU A 212 15.57 -17.59 21.43
CA GLU A 212 17.01 -17.30 21.25
C GLU A 212 17.40 -17.12 19.78
N GLY A 213 16.83 -17.92 18.87
CA GLY A 213 17.03 -17.76 17.43
C GLY A 213 16.59 -16.40 16.90
N VAL A 214 15.42 -15.91 17.33
CA VAL A 214 14.90 -14.60 16.91
C VAL A 214 15.76 -13.47 17.45
N ALA A 215 16.20 -13.59 18.71
CA ALA A 215 17.11 -12.63 19.32
C ALA A 215 18.46 -12.56 18.57
N ALA A 216 19.02 -13.72 18.22
CA ALA A 216 20.26 -13.81 17.45
C ALA A 216 20.12 -13.20 16.05
N ASP A 217 18.99 -13.42 15.38
CA ASP A 217 18.71 -12.85 14.06
C ASP A 217 18.62 -11.32 14.14
N ILE A 218 17.87 -10.76 15.10
CA ILE A 218 17.78 -9.31 15.30
C ILE A 218 19.14 -8.71 15.62
N GLU A 219 19.92 -9.33 16.51
CA GLU A 219 21.26 -8.86 16.83
C GLU A 219 22.15 -8.82 15.57
N SER A 220 22.13 -9.90 14.78
CA SER A 220 22.89 -10.00 13.52
C SER A 220 22.47 -8.92 12.51
N THR A 221 21.16 -8.69 12.35
CA THR A 221 20.62 -7.66 11.45
C THR A 221 21.04 -6.26 11.89
N ILE A 222 20.94 -5.93 13.19
CA ILE A 222 21.38 -4.63 13.71
C ILE A 222 22.89 -4.44 13.51
N ARG A 223 23.71 -5.44 13.81
CA ARG A 223 25.17 -5.36 13.63
C ARG A 223 25.55 -5.13 12.18
N SER A 224 24.92 -5.86 11.27
CA SER A 224 25.20 -5.77 9.82
C SER A 224 24.72 -4.45 9.22
N ASN A 225 23.65 -3.86 9.79
CA ASN A 225 23.02 -2.64 9.29
C ASN A 225 23.10 -1.49 10.28
N HIS A 226 24.20 -1.40 11.04
CA HIS A 226 24.32 -0.47 12.16
C HIS A 226 24.12 1.00 11.77
N SER A 227 24.60 1.40 10.58
CA SER A 227 24.38 2.77 10.05
C SER A 227 22.89 3.09 9.90
N ASN A 228 22.12 2.16 9.35
CA ASN A 228 20.67 2.30 9.17
C ASN A 228 19.96 2.34 10.53
N PHE A 229 20.36 1.49 11.47
CA PHE A 229 19.84 1.49 12.84
C PHE A 229 20.07 2.83 13.55
N LEU A 230 21.27 3.41 13.46
CA LEU A 230 21.56 4.73 14.05
C LEU A 230 20.76 5.86 13.39
N ARG A 231 20.44 5.73 12.09
CA ARG A 231 19.71 6.71 11.28
C ARG A 231 18.19 6.53 11.30
N LEU A 232 17.65 5.57 12.07
CA LEU A 232 16.20 5.39 12.19
C LEU A 232 15.53 6.70 12.67
N PRO A 233 14.48 7.17 11.99
CA PRO A 233 13.63 8.25 12.49
C PRO A 233 13.03 7.91 13.86
N LYS A 234 12.79 8.92 14.72
CA LYS A 234 12.29 8.72 16.09
C LYS A 234 10.99 7.91 16.13
N ASN A 235 10.02 8.23 15.27
CA ASN A 235 8.77 7.49 15.14
C ASN A 235 8.91 6.04 14.61
N CYS A 236 10.08 5.62 14.11
CA CYS A 236 10.37 4.24 13.73
C CYS A 236 11.05 3.44 14.85
N ARG A 237 11.50 4.11 15.92
CA ARG A 237 12.27 3.46 17.00
C ARG A 237 11.34 2.69 17.92
N ILE A 238 11.75 1.48 18.27
CA ILE A 238 11.07 0.62 19.23
C ILE A 238 11.95 0.61 20.50
N PRO A 239 11.52 1.24 21.61
CA PRO A 239 12.34 1.38 22.82
C PRO A 239 12.94 0.06 23.30
N GLU A 240 12.15 -1.02 23.27
CA GLU A 240 12.60 -2.32 23.74
C GLU A 240 13.74 -2.92 22.87
N LEU A 241 13.76 -2.60 21.57
CA LEU A 241 14.87 -3.02 20.70
C LEU A 241 16.10 -2.14 20.88
N GLU A 242 15.92 -0.90 21.32
CA GLU A 242 17.05 -0.03 21.68
C GLU A 242 17.76 -0.51 22.94
N ASP A 243 16.98 -0.90 23.96
CA ASP A 243 17.52 -1.47 25.18
C ASP A 243 18.20 -2.82 24.90
N PHE A 244 17.56 -3.69 24.10
CA PHE A 244 18.16 -4.93 23.61
C PHE A 244 19.52 -4.69 22.92
N ALA A 245 19.58 -3.73 21.98
CA ALA A 245 20.81 -3.40 21.28
C ALA A 245 21.89 -2.89 22.24
N ARG A 246 21.53 -2.07 23.23
CA ARG A 246 22.46 -1.54 24.23
C ARG A 246 23.08 -2.65 25.07
N GLU A 247 22.28 -3.65 25.45
CA GLU A 247 22.72 -4.77 26.27
C GLU A 247 23.57 -5.79 25.51
N ARG A 248 23.17 -6.14 24.29
CA ARG A 248 23.81 -7.23 23.50
C ARG A 248 24.95 -6.76 22.60
N ILE A 249 24.84 -5.56 22.05
CA ILE A 249 25.80 -5.02 21.07
C ILE A 249 26.76 -4.03 21.74
N GLY A 250 26.26 -3.23 22.67
CA GLY A 250 27.03 -2.24 23.43
C GLY A 250 26.47 -0.83 23.30
N PRO A 251 27.09 0.17 23.96
CA PRO A 251 26.60 1.55 23.96
C PRO A 251 26.69 2.15 22.55
N TYR A 252 25.66 2.89 22.16
CA TYR A 252 25.60 3.64 20.92
C TYR A 252 24.86 4.97 21.13
N VAL A 253 25.07 5.92 20.21
CA VAL A 253 24.37 7.20 20.21
C VAL A 253 23.56 7.30 18.92
N PRO A 254 22.22 7.20 19.00
CA PRO A 254 21.33 7.53 17.88
C PRO A 254 21.70 8.85 17.21
N TYR A 255 21.60 8.92 15.88
CA TYR A 255 21.54 10.23 15.24
C TYR A 255 20.22 10.91 15.62
N ASP A 256 20.26 12.22 15.86
CA ASP A 256 19.06 13.04 16.09
C ASP A 256 18.32 13.25 14.77
N VAL A 257 17.71 12.18 14.27
CA VAL A 257 16.87 12.20 13.07
C VAL A 257 15.47 12.61 13.52
N PRO A 258 14.96 13.76 13.06
CA PRO A 258 13.62 14.22 13.43
C PRO A 258 12.56 13.23 12.96
N ASP A 259 11.35 13.34 13.52
CA ASP A 259 10.21 12.64 12.96
C ASP A 259 10.10 12.98 11.48
N SER A 260 9.93 11.95 10.69
CA SER A 260 9.92 12.02 9.23
C SER A 260 8.74 12.79 8.64
N GLY A 261 7.83 13.31 9.47
CA GLY A 261 6.66 14.08 9.04
C GLY A 261 5.69 13.28 8.16
N TYR A 262 5.76 11.94 8.19
CA TYR A 262 4.91 11.09 7.35
C TYR A 262 3.43 11.33 7.67
N SER A 263 2.61 11.32 6.62
CA SER A 263 1.19 11.65 6.68
C SER A 263 0.49 10.75 7.70
N THR A 264 -0.25 11.35 8.63
CA THR A 264 -1.18 10.62 9.48
C THR A 264 -2.23 9.95 8.59
N VAL A 265 -2.21 8.61 8.51
CA VAL A 265 -3.40 7.88 8.08
C VAL A 265 -4.45 8.12 9.15
N VAL A 266 -5.42 8.99 8.84
CA VAL A 266 -6.61 9.20 9.63
C VAL A 266 -7.62 8.19 9.14
N TRP A 267 -8.10 7.36 10.07
CA TRP A 267 -9.16 6.38 9.88
C TRP A 267 -10.45 7.00 9.34
#